data_AF-A0A2D8BZE6-F1
#
_entry.id   AF-A0A2D8BZE6-F1
#
_cell.length_a   1.000
_cell.length_b   1.000
_cell.length_c   1.000
_cell.angle_alpha   90.00
_cell.angle_beta   90.00
_cell.angle_gamma   90.00
#
_symmetry.space_group_name_H-M   'P 1'
#
loop_
_entity.id
_entity.type
_entity.pdbx_description
1 polymer ?
#
loop_
_entity_poly.entity_id
_entity_poly.type
_entity_poly.pdbx_seq_one_letter_code
_entity_poly.pdbx_strand_id
1 'polypeptide(L)' 'NHLNTVREFMKKDGLIFPAVFKDEEIHCGHYRFKIAKEMGYDGIEAYKVDTFKEALDLTNFTELCYKHYKELKEKKYV' A
#
# COMPACT_ATOMS: atom_id res chain seq x y z
N ASN A 1 3.83 1.72 16.14
CA ASN A 1 4.38 2.77 15.25
C ASN A 1 4.17 2.32 13.79
N HIS A 2 3.11 2.80 13.13
CA HIS A 2 2.66 2.32 11.80
C HIS A 2 3.71 2.54 10.69
N LEU A 3 4.46 3.65 10.72
CA LEU A 3 5.54 3.95 9.77
C LEU A 3 6.68 2.92 9.83
N ASN A 4 7.07 2.48 11.03
CA ASN A 4 8.11 1.45 11.18
C ASN A 4 7.66 0.11 10.59
N THR A 5 6.40 -0.25 10.81
CA THR A 5 5.81 -1.47 10.22
C THR A 5 5.81 -1.41 8.70
N VAL A 6 5.40 -0.28 8.10
CA VAL A 6 5.45 -0.08 6.63
C VAL A 6 6.90 -0.20 6.12
N ARG A 7 7.86 0.39 6.83
CA ARG A 7 9.29 0.31 6.48
C ARG A 7 9.83 -1.12 6.51
N GLU A 8 9.43 -1.92 7.51
CA GLU A 8 9.84 -3.33 7.59
C GLU A 8 9.25 -4.17 6.45
N PHE A 9 7.98 -3.96 6.10
CA PHE A 9 7.34 -4.66 4.99
C PHE A 9 7.98 -4.29 3.65
N MET A 10 8.22 -3.01 3.40
CA MET A 10 8.88 -2.56 2.16
C MET A 10 10.29 -3.15 2.01
N LYS A 11 11.02 -3.37 3.11
CA LYS A 11 12.34 -4.02 3.09
C LYS A 11 12.30 -5.53 2.83
N LYS A 12 11.25 -6.22 3.30
CA LYS A 12 11.16 -7.70 3.25
C LYS A 12 10.51 -8.21 1.97
N ASP A 13 9.39 -7.59 1.59
CA ASP A 13 8.46 -8.17 0.62
C ASP A 13 8.27 -7.27 -0.62
N GLY A 14 8.95 -6.12 -0.69
CA GLY A 14 8.71 -5.11 -1.73
C GLY A 14 7.35 -4.42 -1.58
N LEU A 15 6.97 -3.61 -2.58
CA LEU A 15 5.66 -2.96 -2.64
C LEU A 15 4.58 -3.99 -2.98
N ILE A 16 4.08 -4.72 -1.99
CA ILE A 16 3.01 -5.72 -2.18
C ILE A 16 1.72 -5.09 -2.72
N PHE A 17 1.51 -3.81 -2.40
CA PHE A 17 0.35 -3.06 -2.84
C PHE A 17 0.84 -1.78 -3.52
N PRO A 18 0.36 -1.44 -4.73
CA PRO A 18 0.56 -0.13 -5.34
C PRO A 18 -0.31 0.93 -4.67
N ALA A 19 0.05 2.20 -4.80
CA ALA A 19 -0.78 3.31 -4.32
C ALA A 19 -1.97 3.59 -5.26
N VAL A 20 -2.91 4.43 -4.83
CA VAL A 20 -4.07 4.82 -5.65
C VAL A 20 -4.11 6.34 -5.79
N PHE A 21 -4.16 6.82 -7.03
CA PHE A 21 -4.30 8.22 -7.41
C PHE A 21 -5.59 8.44 -8.16
N LYS A 22 -6.20 9.60 -7.93
CA LYS A 22 -7.14 10.22 -8.83
C LYS A 22 -6.61 11.62 -9.10
N ASP A 23 -6.57 12.01 -10.37
CA ASP A 23 -5.91 13.25 -10.79
C ASP A 23 -4.45 13.28 -10.27
N GLU A 24 -4.07 14.33 -9.54
CA GLU A 24 -2.74 14.49 -8.91
C GLU A 24 -2.75 14.18 -7.40
N GLU A 25 -3.86 13.69 -6.86
CA GLU A 25 -4.03 13.43 -5.44
C GLU A 25 -3.90 11.94 -5.09
N ILE A 26 -3.18 11.67 -3.99
CA ILE A 26 -3.06 10.33 -3.40
C ILE A 26 -4.33 10.06 -2.60
N HIS A 27 -5.03 8.98 -2.91
CA HIS A 27 -6.19 8.53 -2.12
C HIS A 27 -5.86 7.34 -1.22
N CYS A 28 -4.91 6.48 -1.62
CA CYS A 28 -4.45 5.36 -0.82
C CYS A 28 -2.93 5.21 -0.93
N GLY A 29 -2.27 4.94 0.21
CA GLY A 29 -0.82 4.67 0.24
C GLY A 29 0.09 5.82 0.66
N HIS A 30 -0.45 6.87 1.28
CA HIS A 30 0.32 8.02 1.82
C HIS A 30 1.59 7.63 2.59
N TYR A 31 1.50 6.67 3.50
CA TYR A 31 2.66 6.22 4.29
C TYR A 31 3.71 5.49 3.44
N ARG A 32 3.30 4.78 2.38
CA ARG A 32 4.23 4.12 1.44
C ARG A 32 5.03 5.15 0.66
N PHE A 33 4.38 6.22 0.17
CA PHE A 33 5.08 7.33 -0.48
C PHE A 33 6.13 7.97 0.41
N LYS A 34 5.74 8.26 1.66
CA LYS A 34 6.66 8.85 2.64
C LYS A 34 7.87 7.96 2.88
N ILE A 35 7.64 6.67 3.14
CA ILE A 35 8.71 5.70 3.41
C ILE A 35 9.58 5.44 2.16
N ALA A 36 8.99 5.36 0.97
CA ALA A 36 9.73 5.17 -0.27
C ALA A 36 10.74 6.32 -0.50
N LYS A 37 10.29 7.57 -0.30
CA LYS A 37 11.16 8.74 -0.36
C LYS A 37 12.27 8.70 0.70
N GLU A 38 11.94 8.36 1.94
CA GLU A 38 12.93 8.19 3.02
C GLU A 38 13.97 7.10 2.70
N MET A 39 13.59 6.08 1.94
CA MET A 39 14.45 4.97 1.54
C MET A 39 15.24 5.23 0.25
N GLY A 40 15.05 6.39 -0.41
CA GLY A 40 15.76 6.76 -1.62
C GLY A 40 15.23 6.11 -2.90
N TYR A 41 13.97 5.66 -2.92
CA TYR A 41 13.31 5.26 -4.17
C TYR A 41 12.94 6.49 -5.00
N ASP A 42 13.14 6.40 -6.31
CA ASP A 42 12.76 7.46 -7.27
C ASP A 42 11.24 7.59 -7.47
N GLY A 43 10.49 6.56 -7.05
CA GLY A 43 9.03 6.53 -7.12
C GLY A 43 8.47 5.20 -6.61
N ILE A 44 7.14 5.09 -6.60
CA ILE A 44 6.44 3.83 -6.35
C ILE A 44 5.39 3.61 -7.42
N GLU A 45 5.10 2.35 -7.72
CA GLU A 45 3.99 2.00 -8.60
C GLU A 45 2.65 2.40 -7.98
N ALA A 46 1.76 2.91 -8.82
CA ALA A 46 0.44 3.38 -8.42
C ALA A 46 -0.60 3.13 -9.51
N TYR A 47 -1.82 2.79 -9.09
CA TYR A 47 -3.00 2.82 -9.95
C TYR A 47 -3.49 4.25 -10.07
N LYS A 48 -3.63 4.73 -11.31
CA LYS A 48 -4.39 5.93 -11.61
C LYS A 48 -5.82 5.51 -11.97
N VAL A 49 -6.80 6.13 -11.32
CA VAL A 49 -8.22 5.88 -11.55
C VAL A 49 -8.92 7.17 -11.96
N ASP A 50 -10.02 7.04 -12.69
CA ASP A 50 -10.75 8.18 -13.24
C ASP A 50 -11.92 8.58 -12.34
N THR A 51 -12.45 7.64 -11.54
CA THR A 51 -13.61 7.88 -10.68
C THR A 51 -13.30 7.69 -9.20
N PHE A 52 -14.02 8.43 -8.34
CA PHE A 52 -13.96 8.22 -6.90
C PHE A 52 -14.45 6.84 -6.48
N LYS A 53 -15.35 6.23 -7.27
CA LYS A 53 -15.83 4.87 -7.02
C LYS A 53 -14.69 3.86 -7.16
N GLU A 54 -13.91 3.93 -8.24
CA GLU A 54 -12.75 3.05 -8.43
C GLU A 54 -11.69 3.26 -7.35
N ALA A 55 -11.49 4.51 -6.91
CA ALA A 55 -10.57 4.81 -5.82
C ALA A 55 -11.00 4.11 -4.51
N LEU A 56 -12.30 4.14 -4.19
CA LEU A 56 -12.88 3.45 -3.04
C LEU A 56 -12.80 1.93 -3.19
N ASP A 57 -13.15 1.38 -4.36
CA ASP A 57 -13.16 -0.05 -4.62
C ASP A 57 -11.74 -0.64 -4.49
N LEU A 58 -10.72 0.01 -5.05
CA LEU A 58 -9.32 -0.40 -4.91
C LEU A 58 -8.79 -0.23 -3.48
N THR A 59 -9.21 0.81 -2.77
CA THR A 59 -8.84 1.00 -1.36
C THR A 59 -9.41 -0.13 -0.51
N ASN A 60 -10.69 -0.45 -0.67
CA ASN A 60 -11.37 -1.54 0.02
C ASN A 60 -10.74 -2.91 -0.32
N PHE A 61 -10.41 -3.14 -1.59
CA PHE A 61 -9.71 -4.35 -2.03
C PHE A 61 -8.34 -4.48 -1.36
N THR A 62 -7.57 -3.39 -1.31
CA THR A 62 -6.25 -3.36 -0.65
C THR A 62 -6.36 -3.67 0.84
N GLU A 63 -7.36 -3.12 1.53
CA GLU A 63 -7.63 -3.43 2.94
C GLU A 63 -8.00 -4.90 3.14
N LEU A 64 -8.83 -5.47 2.26
CA LEU A 64 -9.19 -6.88 2.30
C LEU A 64 -7.96 -7.78 2.11
N CYS A 65 -7.11 -7.49 1.12
CA CYS A 65 -5.87 -8.22 0.91
C CYS A 65 -4.93 -8.13 2.11
N TYR A 66 -4.80 -6.95 2.71
CA TYR A 66 -3.98 -6.78 3.92
C TYR A 66 -4.54 -7.58 5.11
N LYS A 67 -5.86 -7.59 5.29
CA LYS A 67 -6.53 -8.41 6.30
C LYS A 67 -6.25 -9.91 6.09
N HIS A 68 -6.43 -10.41 4.87
CA HIS A 68 -6.14 -11.80 4.54
C HIS A 68 -4.66 -12.16 4.74
N TYR A 69 -3.72 -11.29 4.36
CA TYR A 69 -2.29 -11.48 4.61
C TYR A 69 -2.00 -11.61 6.11
N LYS A 70 -2.55 -10.72 6.93
CA LYS A 70 -2.41 -10.78 8.39
C LYS A 70 -2.93 -12.09 8.95
N GLU A 71 -4.13 -12.50 8.55
CA GLU A 71 -4.74 -13.76 9.00
C GLU A 71 -3.90 -14.99 8.62
N LEU A 72 -3.33 -15.02 7.40
CA LEU A 72 -2.44 -16.10 6.97
C LEU A 72 -1.16 -16.18 7.80
N LYS A 73 -0.54 -15.02 8.09
CA LYS A 73 0.68 -14.92 8.89
C LYS A 73 0.45 -15.28 10.36
N GLU A 74 -0.66 -14.82 10.94
CA GLU A 74 -1.03 -15.12 12.33
C GLU A 74 -1.39 -16.60 12.53
N LYS A 75 -1.89 -17.27 11.49
CA LYS A 75 -2.18 -18.72 11.52
C LYS A 75 -0.95 -19.63 11.30
N LYS A 76 0.27 -19.08 11.14
CA LYS A 76 1.51 -19.85 10.87
C LYS A 76 1.39 -20.84 9.70
N TYR A 77 0.72 -20.44 8.61
CA TYR A 77 0.78 -21.22 7.36
C TYR A 77 2.08 -20.99 6.56
N VAL A 78 2.97 -20.12 7.05
CA VAL A 78 4.36 -19.89 6.60
C VAL A 78 5.22 -19.60 7.82
#